data_AF-A0A4Z2CG76-F1
#
_entry.id   AF-A0A4Z2CG76-F1
#
_cell.length_a   1.000
_cell.length_b   1.000
_cell.length_c   1.000
_cell.angle_alpha   90.00
_cell.angle_beta   90.00
_cell.angle_gamma   90.00
#
_symmetry.space_group_name_H-M   'P 1'
#
loop_
_entity.id
_entity.type
_entity.pdbx_description
1 polymer ?
#
loop_
_entity_poly.entity_id
_entity_poly.type
_entity_poly.pdbx_seq_one_letter_code
_entity_poly.pdbx_strand_id
1 'polypeptide(L)'
;MLKNFLVFCVVFNSLLFVTALLCFVMRFPLQFTLAEGLRNGMKYYKDTDTPGRCYMKRTLDLMQIEFRCCGNDNYRDWFEIQWVSNRYLDFSSKEVKDRIGSNVDGQYLMDGVPFSCCNPSSPRPCIQLQMTNNSAHYSYDHYTEELNVWRRGCREALLSYYGGMMTSIGVLVLLVTILEFGVTVGLQYVNSSLSTLANPDDPESESEGWVLEKTGEGDVHRHHG
;
A
#
# COMPACT_ATOMS: atom_id res chain seq x y z
N MET A 1 7.63 29.98 29.46
CA MET A 1 6.74 28.84 29.12
C MET A 1 6.36 28.81 27.65
N LEU A 2 5.94 29.94 27.05
CA LEU A 2 5.51 30.00 25.65
C LEU A 2 6.61 29.67 24.60
N LYS A 3 7.87 30.09 24.82
CA LYS A 3 9.00 29.69 23.94
C LYS A 3 9.18 28.17 23.86
N ASN A 4 9.07 27.46 24.98
CA ASN A 4 9.18 25.99 25.01
C ASN A 4 8.01 25.33 24.27
N PHE A 5 6.81 25.90 24.39
CA PHE A 5 5.63 25.46 23.63
C PHE A 5 5.82 25.64 22.12
N LEU A 6 6.31 26.80 21.67
CA LEU A 6 6.60 27.06 20.25
C LEU A 6 7.66 26.11 19.68
N VAL A 7 8.73 25.83 20.43
CA VAL A 7 9.74 24.83 20.02
C VAL A 7 9.09 23.46 19.84
N PHE A 8 8.21 23.05 20.76
CA PHE A 8 7.47 21.80 20.63
C PHE A 8 6.56 21.79 19.40
N CYS A 9 5.82 22.87 19.14
CA CYS A 9 4.99 23.01 17.93
C CYS A 9 5.81 22.89 16.64
N VAL A 10 7.00 23.51 16.57
CA VAL A 10 7.88 23.43 15.40
C VAL A 10 8.38 22.01 15.17
N VAL A 11 8.80 21.31 16.25
CA VAL A 11 9.22 19.91 16.17
C VAL A 11 8.06 19.02 15.71
N PHE A 12 6.87 19.20 16.29
CA PHE A 12 5.68 18.44 15.91
C PHE A 12 5.28 18.65 14.44
N ASN A 13 5.26 19.91 13.96
CA ASN A 13 5.02 20.24 12.56
C ASN A 13 6.05 19.60 11.63
N SER A 14 7.32 19.60 12.02
CA SER A 14 8.39 18.95 11.26
C SER A 14 8.16 17.45 11.14
N LEU A 15 7.74 16.79 12.23
CA LEU A 15 7.39 15.37 12.23
C LEU A 15 6.19 15.08 11.32
N LEU A 16 5.12 15.89 11.39
CA LEU A 16 3.96 15.74 10.52
C LEU A 16 4.33 15.87 9.04
N PHE A 17 5.17 16.84 8.70
CA PHE A 17 5.66 17.02 7.34
C PHE A 17 6.45 15.80 6.85
N VAL A 18 7.35 15.26 7.69
CA VAL A 18 8.08 14.03 7.37
C VAL A 18 7.11 12.85 7.20
N THR A 19 6.10 12.70 8.05
CA THR A 19 5.08 11.66 7.91
C THR A 19 4.32 11.79 6.59
N ALA A 20 3.88 12.99 6.22
CA ALA A 20 3.20 13.23 4.95
C ALA A 20 4.09 12.84 3.75
N LEU A 21 5.37 13.24 3.77
CA LEU A 21 6.33 12.87 2.73
C LEU A 21 6.53 11.35 2.64
N LEU A 22 6.66 10.67 3.78
CA LEU A 22 6.76 9.21 3.81
C LEU A 22 5.52 8.53 3.23
N CYS A 23 4.30 9.03 3.50
CA CYS A 23 3.07 8.50 2.91
C CYS A 23 3.09 8.50 1.38
N PHE A 24 3.70 9.52 0.75
CA PHE A 24 3.81 9.59 -0.72
C PHE A 24 4.96 8.72 -1.26
N VAL A 25 6.11 8.71 -0.59
CA VAL A 25 7.31 7.98 -1.06
C VAL A 25 7.17 6.46 -0.91
N MET A 26 6.49 5.99 0.14
CA MET A 26 6.36 4.56 0.47
C MET A 26 5.59 3.74 -0.59
N ARG A 27 4.92 4.38 -1.54
CA ARG A 27 4.23 3.69 -2.63
C ARG A 27 5.18 2.88 -3.52
N PHE A 28 6.39 3.38 -3.77
CA PHE A 28 7.39 2.68 -4.58
C PHE A 28 7.89 1.37 -3.95
N PRO A 29 8.44 1.37 -2.71
CA PRO A 29 8.88 0.13 -2.08
C PRO A 29 7.72 -0.85 -1.85
N LEU A 30 6.50 -0.37 -1.62
CA LEU A 30 5.33 -1.23 -1.49
C LEU A 30 5.11 -2.09 -2.74
N GLN A 31 5.26 -1.52 -3.95
CA GLN A 31 5.09 -2.27 -5.19
C GLN A 31 6.09 -3.44 -5.30
N PHE A 32 7.35 -3.21 -4.99
CA PHE A 32 8.39 -4.24 -5.05
C PHE A 32 8.20 -5.31 -3.97
N THR A 33 7.92 -4.90 -2.74
CA THR A 33 7.65 -5.81 -1.63
C THR A 33 6.44 -6.69 -1.90
N LEU A 34 5.37 -6.14 -2.48
CA LEU A 34 4.20 -6.92 -2.88
C LEU A 34 4.53 -7.91 -4.00
N ALA A 35 5.28 -7.48 -5.02
CA ALA A 35 5.66 -8.34 -6.13
C ALA A 35 6.45 -9.58 -5.67
N GLU A 36 7.43 -9.38 -4.80
CA GLU A 36 8.27 -10.45 -4.26
C GLU A 36 7.52 -11.28 -3.21
N GLY A 37 6.80 -10.62 -2.30
CA GLY A 37 6.02 -11.28 -1.25
C GLY A 37 4.95 -12.21 -1.81
N LEU A 38 4.18 -11.76 -2.81
CA LEU A 38 3.17 -12.58 -3.48
C LEU A 38 3.80 -13.75 -4.23
N ARG A 39 4.88 -13.52 -4.98
CA ARG A 39 5.59 -14.59 -5.69
C ARG A 39 6.09 -15.68 -4.74
N ASN A 40 6.68 -15.27 -3.61
CA ASN A 40 7.14 -16.20 -2.58
C ASN A 40 5.98 -16.90 -1.87
N GLY A 41 4.88 -16.19 -1.57
CA GLY A 41 3.68 -16.77 -1.00
C GLY A 41 3.10 -17.86 -1.91
N MET A 42 2.96 -17.57 -3.20
CA MET A 42 2.43 -18.52 -4.20
C MET A 42 3.30 -19.77 -4.29
N LYS A 43 4.63 -19.63 -4.22
CA LYS A 43 5.56 -20.77 -4.22
C LYS A 43 5.33 -21.73 -3.04
N TYR A 44 5.00 -21.20 -1.86
CA TYR A 44 4.74 -21.98 -0.64
C TYR A 44 3.26 -22.29 -0.42
N TYR A 45 2.39 -21.97 -1.38
CA TYR A 45 0.96 -22.22 -1.29
C TYR A 45 0.64 -23.71 -1.07
N LYS A 46 1.43 -24.61 -1.67
CA LYS A 46 1.25 -26.07 -1.55
C LYS A 46 1.68 -26.64 -0.19
N ASP A 47 2.46 -25.89 0.59
CA ASP A 47 3.13 -26.36 1.82
C ASP A 47 2.18 -26.33 3.04
N THR A 48 0.98 -26.90 2.89
CA THR A 48 -0.05 -26.90 3.95
C THR A 48 0.32 -27.73 5.17
N ASP A 49 1.22 -28.70 5.00
CA ASP A 49 1.66 -29.62 6.05
C ASP A 49 3.04 -29.26 6.63
N THR A 50 3.67 -28.17 6.15
CA THR A 50 5.00 -27.75 6.62
C THR A 50 4.88 -26.79 7.81
N PRO A 51 5.46 -27.13 8.98
CA PRO A 51 5.46 -26.22 10.14
C PRO A 51 6.04 -24.84 9.78
N GLY A 52 5.34 -23.79 10.18
CA GLY A 52 5.71 -22.40 9.87
C GLY A 52 5.30 -21.90 8.49
N ARG A 53 4.72 -22.74 7.62
CA ARG A 53 4.23 -22.36 6.27
C ARG A 53 2.78 -22.74 5.97
N CYS A 54 2.16 -23.54 6.83
CA CYS A 54 0.79 -24.03 6.65
C CYS A 54 -0.27 -22.92 6.45
N TYR A 55 -0.02 -21.71 6.95
CA TYR A 55 -0.94 -20.57 6.81
C TYR A 55 -0.93 -19.93 5.42
N MET A 56 0.08 -20.18 4.59
CA MET A 56 0.26 -19.51 3.29
C MET A 56 -0.95 -19.69 2.38
N LYS A 57 -1.45 -20.94 2.29
CA LYS A 57 -2.66 -21.25 1.52
C LYS A 57 -3.84 -20.40 1.97
N ARG A 58 -4.13 -20.40 3.28
CA ARG A 58 -5.27 -19.67 3.85
C ARG A 58 -5.14 -18.16 3.62
N THR A 59 -3.96 -17.60 3.84
CA THR A 59 -3.72 -16.16 3.65
C THR A 59 -3.89 -15.74 2.21
N LEU A 60 -3.34 -16.49 1.25
CA LEU A 60 -3.50 -16.24 -0.18
C LEU A 60 -4.96 -16.41 -0.63
N ASP A 61 -5.63 -17.46 -0.16
CA ASP A 61 -7.03 -17.72 -0.52
C ASP A 61 -7.95 -16.59 -0.05
N LEU A 62 -7.81 -16.15 1.20
CA LEU A 62 -8.59 -15.04 1.74
C LEU A 62 -8.32 -13.74 0.99
N MET A 63 -7.05 -13.43 0.72
CA MET A 63 -6.66 -12.23 -0.01
C MET A 63 -7.23 -12.22 -1.44
N GLN A 64 -7.15 -13.33 -2.18
CA GLN A 64 -7.68 -13.42 -3.54
C GLN A 64 -9.20 -13.22 -3.59
N ILE A 65 -9.92 -13.80 -2.63
CA ILE A 65 -11.37 -13.67 -2.52
C ILE A 65 -11.77 -12.25 -2.12
N GLU A 66 -11.10 -11.68 -1.11
CA GLU A 66 -11.43 -10.36 -0.55
C GLU A 66 -11.10 -9.22 -1.54
N PHE A 67 -9.93 -9.28 -2.16
CA PHE A 67 -9.47 -8.25 -3.10
C PHE A 67 -9.86 -8.52 -4.55
N ARG A 68 -10.60 -9.62 -4.82
CA ARG A 68 -11.12 -9.98 -6.14
C ARG A 68 -10.02 -10.01 -7.20
N CYS A 69 -8.95 -10.73 -6.88
CA CYS A 69 -7.73 -10.79 -7.67
C CYS A 69 -7.23 -12.24 -7.79
N CYS A 70 -6.36 -12.52 -8.74
CA CYS A 70 -5.74 -13.83 -8.91
C CYS A 70 -4.29 -13.72 -9.37
N GLY A 71 -3.44 -14.53 -8.77
CA GLY A 71 -2.00 -14.53 -9.04
C GLY A 71 -1.30 -13.24 -8.57
N ASN A 72 -0.07 -13.04 -9.00
CA ASN A 72 0.71 -11.84 -8.69
C ASN A 72 0.32 -10.72 -9.65
N ASP A 73 0.51 -10.96 -10.94
CA ASP A 73 0.18 -10.09 -12.06
C ASP A 73 -1.11 -10.49 -12.75
N ASN A 74 -1.33 -11.80 -12.89
CA ASN A 74 -2.56 -12.34 -13.44
C ASN A 74 -2.71 -13.82 -13.06
N TYR A 75 -3.86 -14.40 -13.37
CA TYR A 75 -4.18 -15.78 -13.02
C TYR A 75 -3.23 -16.82 -13.63
N ARG A 76 -2.58 -16.54 -14.77
CA ARG A 76 -1.64 -17.47 -15.43
C ARG A 76 -0.36 -17.68 -14.65
N ASP A 77 -0.05 -16.84 -13.67
CA ASP A 77 1.10 -17.04 -12.78
C ASP A 77 1.00 -18.38 -12.03
N TRP A 78 -0.21 -18.92 -11.84
CA TRP A 78 -0.42 -20.24 -11.26
C TRP A 78 -0.01 -21.39 -12.19
N PHE A 79 0.10 -21.16 -13.49
CA PHE A 79 0.48 -22.20 -14.46
C PHE A 79 1.98 -22.50 -14.39
N GLU A 80 2.76 -21.52 -13.93
CA GLU A 80 4.22 -21.59 -13.80
C GLU A 80 4.65 -22.06 -12.40
N ILE A 81 3.71 -22.33 -11.50
CA ILE A 81 3.98 -22.72 -10.11
C ILE A 81 3.24 -24.01 -9.79
N GLN A 82 3.97 -25.02 -9.28
CA GLN A 82 3.30 -26.18 -8.70
C GLN A 82 2.64 -25.80 -7.37
N TRP A 83 1.35 -25.49 -7.40
CA TRP A 83 0.55 -25.11 -6.24
C TRP A 83 -0.24 -26.28 -5.63
N VAL A 84 -0.35 -27.41 -6.33
CA VAL A 84 -0.91 -28.66 -5.80
C VAL A 84 0.15 -29.37 -4.96
N SER A 85 -0.21 -29.71 -3.71
CA SER A 85 0.67 -30.44 -2.80
C SER A 85 0.94 -31.85 -3.30
N ASN A 86 2.19 -32.30 -3.13
CA ASN A 86 2.61 -33.66 -3.44
C ASN A 86 1.74 -34.71 -2.72
N ARG A 87 1.17 -34.37 -1.57
CA ARG A 87 0.26 -35.25 -0.82
C ARG A 87 -1.00 -35.63 -1.61
N TYR A 88 -1.46 -34.77 -2.51
CA TYR A 88 -2.65 -35.02 -3.33
C TYR A 88 -2.32 -35.64 -4.68
N LEU A 89 -1.02 -35.89 -4.97
CA LEU A 89 -0.58 -36.47 -6.23
C LEU A 89 -0.27 -37.94 -6.04
N ASP A 90 -0.93 -38.79 -6.83
CA ASP A 90 -0.58 -40.20 -6.91
C ASP A 90 0.60 -40.38 -7.87
N PHE A 91 1.80 -40.41 -7.31
CA PHE A 91 3.05 -40.65 -8.06
C PHE A 91 3.16 -42.07 -8.63
N SER A 92 2.23 -42.98 -8.32
CA SER A 92 2.18 -44.29 -8.98
C SER A 92 1.45 -44.24 -10.33
N SER A 93 0.51 -43.30 -10.47
CA SER A 93 -0.30 -43.11 -11.66
C SER A 93 0.52 -42.68 -12.87
N LYS A 94 0.19 -43.25 -14.04
CA LYS A 94 0.88 -42.92 -15.29
C LYS A 94 0.69 -41.45 -15.67
N GLU A 95 -0.51 -40.90 -15.49
CA GLU A 95 -0.83 -39.52 -15.83
C GLU A 95 0.02 -38.50 -15.05
N VAL A 96 0.19 -38.70 -13.74
CA VAL A 96 1.02 -37.81 -12.90
C VAL A 96 2.49 -37.93 -13.30
N LYS A 97 2.99 -39.15 -13.54
CA LYS A 97 4.37 -39.36 -14.01
C LYS A 97 4.63 -38.71 -15.37
N ASP A 98 3.73 -38.92 -16.33
CA ASP A 98 3.84 -38.37 -17.68
C ASP A 98 3.83 -36.84 -17.63
N ARG A 99 3.01 -36.24 -16.76
CA ARG A 99 2.96 -34.79 -16.57
C ARG A 99 4.20 -34.22 -15.88
N ILE A 100 4.70 -34.88 -14.83
CA ILE A 100 5.95 -34.47 -14.18
C ILE A 100 7.12 -34.57 -15.15
N GLY A 101 7.15 -35.63 -15.96
CA GLY A 101 8.22 -35.87 -16.94
C GLY A 101 8.18 -34.94 -18.15
N SER A 102 7.02 -34.39 -18.52
CA SER A 102 6.87 -33.45 -19.64
C SER A 102 7.09 -31.99 -19.26
N ASN A 103 7.01 -31.66 -17.96
CA ASN A 103 7.20 -30.32 -17.44
C ASN A 103 8.67 -30.03 -17.11
N VAL A 104 8.99 -28.73 -17.07
CA VAL A 104 10.30 -28.25 -16.63
C VAL A 104 10.51 -28.53 -15.13
N ASP A 105 11.78 -28.77 -14.75
CA ASP A 105 12.22 -28.98 -13.36
C ASP A 105 11.55 -30.13 -12.59
N GLY A 106 10.89 -31.07 -13.28
CA GLY A 106 10.20 -32.20 -12.64
C GLY A 106 9.04 -31.76 -11.75
N GLN A 107 8.40 -30.63 -12.08
CA GLN A 107 7.27 -30.10 -11.33
C GLN A 107 5.93 -30.53 -11.93
N TYR A 108 4.92 -30.66 -11.08
CA TYR A 108 3.55 -30.90 -11.53
C TYR A 108 2.88 -29.56 -11.91
N LEU A 109 3.27 -29.00 -13.06
CA LEU A 109 2.64 -27.81 -13.62
C LEU A 109 1.37 -28.18 -14.39
N MET A 110 0.37 -27.32 -14.31
CA MET A 110 -0.90 -27.51 -15.00
C MET A 110 -1.52 -26.17 -15.35
N ASP A 111 -2.26 -26.17 -16.46
CA ASP A 111 -3.17 -25.09 -16.82
C ASP A 111 -4.37 -25.09 -15.86
N GLY A 112 -4.16 -24.47 -14.70
CA GLY A 112 -5.19 -24.30 -13.71
C GLY A 112 -4.83 -23.40 -12.53
N VAL A 113 -5.88 -22.96 -11.84
CA VAL A 113 -5.83 -21.99 -10.73
C VAL A 113 -6.49 -22.56 -9.47
N PRO A 114 -6.13 -22.07 -8.27
CA PRO A 114 -6.86 -22.42 -7.06
C PRO A 114 -8.29 -21.86 -7.06
N PHE A 115 -9.17 -22.47 -6.27
CA PHE A 115 -10.58 -22.08 -6.16
C PHE A 115 -10.81 -20.62 -5.73
N SER A 116 -9.85 -20.03 -5.00
CA SER A 116 -9.91 -18.66 -4.50
C SER A 116 -9.84 -17.61 -5.60
N CYS A 117 -9.39 -17.99 -6.81
CA CYS A 117 -9.42 -17.13 -7.99
C CYS A 117 -10.80 -17.04 -8.67
N CYS A 118 -11.76 -17.88 -8.27
CA CYS A 118 -13.08 -17.92 -8.88
C CYS A 118 -13.88 -16.65 -8.63
N ASN A 119 -14.57 -16.16 -9.66
CA ASN A 119 -15.49 -15.04 -9.54
C ASN A 119 -16.91 -15.56 -9.23
N PRO A 120 -17.47 -15.29 -8.04
CA PRO A 120 -18.80 -15.75 -7.65
C PRO A 120 -19.94 -15.08 -8.43
N SER A 121 -19.68 -13.96 -9.12
CA SER A 121 -20.65 -13.29 -9.99
C SER A 121 -20.77 -13.93 -11.37
N SER A 122 -19.94 -14.94 -11.67
CA SER A 122 -20.00 -15.70 -12.92
C SER A 122 -21.34 -16.44 -13.06
N PRO A 123 -22.00 -16.37 -14.23
CA PRO A 123 -23.24 -17.11 -14.48
C PRO A 123 -23.01 -18.63 -14.65
N ARG A 124 -21.76 -19.07 -14.77
CA ARG A 124 -21.37 -20.48 -14.90
C ARG A 124 -20.54 -20.95 -13.70
N PRO A 125 -20.55 -22.26 -13.38
CA PRO A 125 -19.63 -22.84 -12.41
C PRO A 125 -18.19 -22.50 -12.74
N CYS A 126 -17.39 -22.23 -11.72
CA CYS A 126 -15.99 -21.84 -11.91
C CYS A 126 -15.18 -22.96 -12.55
N ILE A 127 -14.52 -22.64 -13.66
CA ILE A 127 -13.57 -23.53 -14.33
C ILE A 127 -12.18 -23.21 -13.80
N GLN A 128 -11.56 -24.18 -13.15
CA GLN A 128 -10.24 -24.06 -12.56
C GLN A 128 -9.15 -24.74 -13.35
N LEU A 129 -9.49 -25.66 -14.27
CA LEU A 129 -8.55 -26.53 -14.98
C LEU A 129 -8.80 -26.47 -16.49
N GLN A 130 -7.76 -26.72 -17.28
CA GLN A 130 -7.82 -26.74 -18.76
C GLN A 130 -8.32 -25.41 -19.33
N MET A 131 -7.87 -24.29 -18.77
CA MET A 131 -8.37 -22.95 -19.08
C MET A 131 -7.94 -22.45 -20.47
N THR A 132 -6.92 -23.04 -21.08
CA THR A 132 -6.44 -22.71 -22.44
C THR A 132 -7.03 -23.64 -23.50
N ASN A 133 -7.78 -24.67 -23.10
CA ASN A 133 -8.35 -25.65 -24.01
C ASN A 133 -9.84 -25.38 -24.25
N ASN A 134 -10.17 -24.76 -25.38
CA ASN A 134 -11.55 -24.47 -25.80
C ASN A 134 -12.45 -25.70 -25.96
N SER A 135 -11.87 -26.88 -26.17
CA SER A 135 -12.63 -28.13 -26.32
C SER A 135 -12.89 -28.86 -25.00
N ALA A 136 -12.22 -28.45 -23.91
CA ALA A 136 -12.30 -29.14 -22.63
C ALA A 136 -13.64 -28.92 -21.90
N HIS A 137 -14.35 -27.83 -22.22
CA HIS A 137 -15.57 -27.43 -21.54
C HIS A 137 -16.67 -27.08 -22.56
N TYR A 138 -17.91 -27.42 -22.25
CA TYR A 138 -19.05 -27.08 -23.10
C TYR A 138 -19.20 -25.56 -23.20
N SER A 139 -19.32 -25.06 -24.44
CA SER A 139 -19.49 -23.63 -24.74
C SER A 139 -18.49 -22.75 -23.98
N TYR A 140 -17.19 -23.04 -24.15
CA TYR A 140 -16.08 -22.35 -23.49
C TYR A 140 -15.15 -21.75 -24.53
N ASP A 141 -14.86 -20.46 -24.39
CA ASP A 141 -13.89 -19.78 -25.23
C ASP A 141 -13.00 -18.89 -24.38
N HIS A 142 -11.78 -19.35 -24.13
CA HIS A 142 -10.84 -18.69 -23.22
C HIS A 142 -10.46 -17.25 -23.62
N TYR A 143 -10.69 -16.85 -24.87
CA TYR A 143 -10.46 -15.47 -25.32
C TYR A 143 -11.57 -14.53 -24.82
N THR A 144 -12.82 -14.97 -24.87
CA THR A 144 -14.01 -14.17 -24.50
C THR A 144 -14.47 -14.40 -23.06
N GLU A 145 -13.97 -15.45 -22.41
CA GLU A 145 -14.30 -15.79 -21.02
C GLU A 145 -13.65 -14.82 -20.02
N GLU A 146 -14.29 -13.68 -19.78
CA GLU A 146 -13.77 -12.67 -18.83
C GLU A 146 -14.28 -12.84 -17.40
N LEU A 147 -15.30 -13.67 -17.19
CA LEU A 147 -16.13 -13.62 -15.98
C LEU A 147 -15.97 -14.78 -15.00
N ASN A 148 -15.30 -15.89 -15.35
CA ASN A 148 -15.25 -17.07 -14.46
C ASN A 148 -14.16 -16.98 -13.36
N VAL A 149 -13.08 -16.23 -13.60
CA VAL A 149 -11.99 -15.98 -12.65
C VAL A 149 -11.61 -14.50 -12.62
N TRP A 150 -11.00 -14.06 -11.53
CA TRP A 150 -10.45 -12.71 -11.45
C TRP A 150 -9.23 -12.55 -12.37
N ARG A 151 -9.32 -11.69 -13.39
CA ARG A 151 -8.19 -11.40 -14.29
C ARG A 151 -7.18 -10.43 -13.69
N ARG A 152 -7.60 -9.61 -12.73
CA ARG A 152 -6.75 -8.62 -12.06
C ARG A 152 -5.72 -9.30 -11.15
N GLY A 153 -4.44 -8.93 -11.29
CA GLY A 153 -3.38 -9.40 -10.40
C GLY A 153 -3.51 -8.85 -8.98
N CYS A 154 -3.14 -9.66 -7.98
CA CYS A 154 -3.21 -9.23 -6.59
C CYS A 154 -2.19 -8.14 -6.24
N ARG A 155 -1.06 -8.07 -6.95
CA ARG A 155 -0.08 -6.99 -6.79
C ARG A 155 -0.73 -5.64 -7.05
N GLU A 156 -1.44 -5.52 -8.17
CA GLU A 156 -2.11 -4.30 -8.55
C GLU A 156 -3.30 -3.99 -7.64
N ALA A 157 -4.11 -4.99 -7.29
CA ALA A 157 -5.25 -4.82 -6.40
C ALA A 157 -4.83 -4.28 -5.02
N LEU A 158 -3.80 -4.88 -4.41
CA LEU A 158 -3.28 -4.44 -3.11
C LEU A 158 -2.57 -3.09 -3.20
N LEU A 159 -1.78 -2.85 -4.25
CA LEU A 159 -1.11 -1.56 -4.45
C LEU A 159 -2.13 -0.43 -4.63
N SER A 160 -3.22 -0.68 -5.36
CA SER A 160 -4.31 0.27 -5.53
C SER A 160 -5.01 0.57 -4.20
N TYR A 161 -5.27 -0.45 -3.38
CA TYR A 161 -5.94 -0.30 -2.08
C TYR A 161 -5.06 0.43 -1.06
N TYR A 162 -3.88 -0.12 -0.74
CA TYR A 162 -2.98 0.47 0.27
C TYR A 162 -2.35 1.77 -0.21
N GLY A 163 -1.99 1.86 -1.49
CA GLY A 163 -1.47 3.09 -2.10
C GLY A 163 -2.51 4.22 -2.11
N GLY A 164 -3.78 3.88 -2.37
CA GLY A 164 -4.90 4.82 -2.26
C GLY A 164 -5.06 5.34 -0.84
N MET A 165 -5.09 4.45 0.15
CA MET A 165 -5.18 4.84 1.57
C MET A 165 -4.01 5.73 2.01
N MET A 166 -2.76 5.36 1.69
CA MET A 166 -1.58 6.17 2.02
C MET A 166 -1.63 7.55 1.37
N THR A 167 -2.09 7.63 0.11
CA THR A 167 -2.24 8.92 -0.59
C THR A 167 -3.28 9.79 0.10
N SER A 168 -4.45 9.25 0.43
CA SER A 168 -5.51 9.99 1.14
C SER A 168 -5.07 10.46 2.51
N ILE A 169 -4.40 9.60 3.29
CA ILE A 169 -3.84 9.96 4.60
C ILE A 169 -2.76 11.03 4.44
N GLY A 170 -1.86 10.90 3.46
CA GLY A 170 -0.81 11.88 3.18
C GLY A 170 -1.38 13.26 2.85
N VAL A 171 -2.43 13.35 2.04
CA VAL A 171 -3.13 14.61 1.73
C VAL A 171 -3.75 15.21 2.98
N LEU A 172 -4.43 14.41 3.80
CA LEU A 172 -5.07 14.89 5.04
C LEU A 172 -4.02 15.39 6.04
N VAL A 173 -2.94 14.65 6.25
CA VAL A 173 -1.84 15.06 7.15
C VAL A 173 -1.17 16.33 6.63
N LEU A 174 -0.98 16.46 5.32
CA LEU A 174 -0.42 17.67 4.72
C LEU A 174 -1.31 18.90 4.96
N LEU A 175 -2.64 18.76 4.80
CA LEU A 175 -3.58 19.85 5.11
C LEU A 175 -3.53 20.26 6.58
N VAL A 176 -3.50 19.29 7.50
CA VAL A 176 -3.31 19.56 8.93
C VAL A 176 -1.99 20.27 9.20
N THR A 177 -0.90 19.83 8.55
CA THR A 177 0.43 20.45 8.70
C THR A 177 0.41 21.92 8.26
N ILE A 178 -0.29 22.27 7.18
CA ILE A 178 -0.42 23.66 6.71
C ILE A 178 -1.19 24.52 7.73
N LEU A 179 -2.27 23.98 8.30
CA LEU A 179 -3.05 24.68 9.31
C LEU A 179 -2.24 24.89 10.60
N GLU A 180 -1.57 23.86 11.09
CA GLU A 180 -0.70 23.92 12.28
C GLU A 180 0.47 24.87 12.10
N PHE A 181 1.07 24.92 10.90
CA PHE A 181 2.07 25.92 10.56
C PHE A 181 1.50 27.33 10.64
N GLY A 182 0.31 27.57 10.08
CA GLY A 182 -0.39 28.85 10.18
C GLY A 182 -0.68 29.29 11.62
N VAL A 183 -1.14 28.36 12.46
CA VAL A 183 -1.38 28.62 13.90
C VAL A 183 -0.07 28.93 14.62
N THR A 184 1.00 28.20 14.34
CA THR A 184 2.31 28.42 14.97
C THR A 184 2.89 29.79 14.59
N VAL A 185 2.78 30.18 13.31
CA VAL A 185 3.17 31.51 12.83
C VAL A 185 2.33 32.61 13.47
N GLY A 186 1.00 32.43 13.52
CA GLY A 186 0.09 33.38 14.17
C GLY A 186 0.39 33.56 15.65
N LEU A 187 0.67 32.47 16.36
CA LEU A 187 1.05 32.51 17.78
C LEU A 187 2.39 33.21 17.98
N GLN A 188 3.38 32.97 17.11
CA GLN A 188 4.66 33.68 17.16
C GLN A 188 4.49 35.17 16.91
N TYR A 189 3.65 35.56 15.94
CA TYR A 189 3.34 36.96 15.63
C TYR A 189 2.67 37.67 16.81
N VAL A 190 1.64 37.05 17.40
CA VAL A 190 0.94 37.59 18.58
C VAL A 190 1.90 37.69 19.78
N ASN A 191 2.72 36.66 20.00
CA ASN A 191 3.70 36.68 21.08
C ASN A 191 4.73 37.81 20.92
N SER A 192 5.23 38.04 19.70
CA SER A 192 6.11 39.16 19.41
C SER A 192 5.42 40.51 19.69
N SER A 193 4.18 40.67 19.23
CA SER A 193 3.41 41.91 19.42
C SER A 193 3.18 42.21 20.92
N LEU A 194 2.85 41.20 21.71
CA LEU A 194 2.67 41.36 23.16
C LEU A 194 3.98 41.71 23.87
N SER A 195 5.12 41.22 23.37
CA SER A 195 6.42 41.55 23.95
C SER A 195 6.91 42.97 23.65
N THR A 196 6.24 43.69 22.74
CA THR A 196 6.65 45.02 22.23
C THR A 196 5.67 46.13 22.56
N LEU A 197 4.73 45.89 23.47
CA LEU A 197 3.77 46.90 23.94
C LEU A 197 4.51 48.14 24.48
N ALA A 198 4.15 49.31 23.96
CA ALA A 198 4.69 50.59 24.43
C ALA A 198 4.32 50.89 25.89
N ASN A 199 3.16 50.42 26.35
CA ASN A 199 2.73 50.49 27.74
C ASN A 199 2.14 49.14 28.19
N PRO A 200 2.83 48.35 29.04
CA PRO A 200 2.38 47.02 29.44
C PRO A 200 1.12 47.01 30.32
N ASP A 201 0.76 48.15 30.91
CA ASP A 201 -0.46 48.29 31.72
C ASP A 201 -1.70 48.66 30.89
N ASP A 202 -1.52 49.00 29.61
CA ASP A 202 -2.60 49.34 28.68
C ASP A 202 -2.65 48.35 27.50
N PRO A 203 -3.69 47.48 27.44
CA PRO A 203 -3.83 46.48 26.39
C PRO A 203 -4.13 47.07 25.00
N GLU A 204 -4.50 48.36 24.89
CA GLU A 204 -4.71 49.05 23.61
C GLU A 204 -3.47 49.84 23.14
N SER A 205 -2.34 49.70 23.84
CA SER A 205 -1.11 50.41 23.49
C SER A 205 -0.49 49.93 22.17
N GLU A 206 0.20 50.84 21.48
CA GLU A 206 0.88 50.54 20.21
C GLU A 206 1.92 49.42 20.39
N SER A 207 1.97 48.49 19.44
CA SER A 207 2.91 47.37 19.41
C SER A 207 3.28 46.98 17.97
N GLU A 208 4.45 46.34 17.82
CA GLU A 208 4.92 45.78 16.55
C GLU A 208 5.12 44.27 16.63
N GLY A 209 4.53 43.53 15.70
CA GLY A 209 4.65 42.09 15.57
C GLY A 209 5.56 41.66 14.43
N TRP A 210 6.40 40.65 14.65
CA TRP A 210 7.25 40.05 13.63
C TRP A 210 7.28 38.52 13.76
N VAL A 211 7.46 37.86 12.61
CA VAL A 211 7.58 36.39 12.52
C VAL A 211 9.05 35.95 12.57
N LEU A 212 9.94 36.72 11.94
CA LEU A 212 11.38 36.57 11.99
C LEU A 212 11.98 37.89 12.46
N GLU A 213 12.86 37.83 13.46
CA GLU A 213 13.56 39.00 13.96
C GLU A 213 14.45 39.55 12.84
N LYS A 214 14.34 40.85 12.52
CA LYS A 214 15.24 41.49 11.56
C LYS A 214 16.65 41.49 12.15
N THR A 215 17.52 40.62 11.67
CA THR A 215 18.95 40.75 11.88
C THR A 215 19.48 41.91 11.03
N GLY A 216 19.45 43.11 11.61
CA GLY A 216 20.27 44.26 11.27
C GLY A 216 19.84 45.10 10.06
N GLU A 217 19.14 46.22 10.33
CA GLU A 217 19.46 47.52 9.72
C GLU A 217 18.74 48.65 10.46
N GLY A 218 19.50 49.58 11.06
CA GLY A 218 18.96 50.88 11.49
C GLY A 218 19.23 51.34 12.92
N ASP A 219 20.36 50.99 13.54
CA ASP A 219 20.88 51.72 14.70
C ASP A 219 21.52 53.05 14.22
N VAL A 220 20.74 53.95 13.60
CA VAL A 220 21.20 55.28 13.18
C VAL A 220 20.01 56.27 13.17
N HIS A 221 20.14 57.30 14.01
CA HIS A 221 19.34 58.54 14.11
C HIS A 221 18.03 58.53 14.91
N ARG A 222 18.19 58.72 16.24
CA ARG A 222 17.37 59.71 16.95
C ARG A 222 18.21 60.53 17.94
N HIS A 223 19.09 61.35 17.39
CA HIS A 223 19.59 62.57 18.04
C HIS A 223 19.13 63.79 17.25
N HIS A 224 18.54 64.73 17.97
CA HIS A 224 18.20 66.14 17.68
C HIS A 224 16.72 66.48 17.54
N GLY A 225 16.30 67.41 18.42
CA GLY A 225 15.04 68.13 18.41
C GLY A 225 14.57 68.40 19.82
#